data_AF-A0AAV2JBX8-F1
#
_entry.id   AF-A0AAV2JBX8-F1
#
_cell.length_a   1.000
_cell.length_b   1.000
_cell.length_c   1.000
_cell.angle_alpha   90.00
_cell.angle_beta   90.00
_cell.angle_gamma   90.00
#
_symmetry.space_group_name_H-M   'P 1'
#
loop_
_entity.id
_entity.type
_entity.pdbx_description
1 polymer ?
#
loop_
_entity_poly.entity_id
_entity_poly.type
_entity_poly.pdbx_seq_one_letter_code
_entity_poly.pdbx_strand_id
1 'polypeptide(L)'
;MFRKVKKRHSSSSSQSSEISTKSKSVESSLGGLSRSSTVASLDTDSAKSSGNSSEACAEFRVKYVGAIEKMQFSMSRTLQEPLDLINYIDAAQQDGKLPFVSAEEERILVVSKHGVKLASVDQCDVLHRHPLYLIVRMLCYDDGLGAGKNLLALKTTDLDQGECSVWVYQCHSSEQAQAICKVLSAAFDCALTAEKS
;
A
#
# COMPACT_ATOMS: atom_id res chain seq x y z
N MET A 1 -47.00 -9.93 -33.15
CA MET A 1 -46.82 -9.73 -34.62
C MET A 1 -45.55 -8.91 -34.82
N PHE A 2 -44.45 -9.56 -35.21
CA PHE A 2 -43.14 -8.93 -35.37
C PHE A 2 -42.94 -8.48 -36.83
N ARG A 3 -42.53 -7.22 -37.06
CA ARG A 3 -42.07 -6.73 -38.36
C ARG A 3 -40.57 -6.39 -38.27
N LYS A 4 -39.81 -7.00 -39.19
CA LYS A 4 -38.35 -6.98 -39.33
C LYS A 4 -37.98 -6.12 -40.55
N VAL A 5 -37.16 -5.08 -40.40
CA VAL A 5 -36.47 -4.35 -41.49
C VAL A 5 -35.17 -3.76 -40.90
N LYS A 6 -33.99 -4.33 -41.14
CA LYS A 6 -33.01 -4.20 -42.25
C LYS A 6 -32.01 -3.02 -42.10
N LYS A 7 -30.78 -3.43 -41.75
CA LYS A 7 -29.44 -2.80 -41.84
C LYS A 7 -29.24 -1.83 -43.01
N ARG A 8 -28.50 -0.73 -42.77
CA ARG A 8 -27.48 -0.20 -43.70
C ARG A 8 -26.31 0.41 -42.90
N HIS A 9 -25.11 -0.01 -43.28
CA HIS A 9 -23.84 0.58 -42.92
C HIS A 9 -23.49 1.67 -43.94
N SER A 10 -22.88 2.77 -43.48
CA SER A 10 -22.31 3.81 -44.33
C SER A 10 -20.81 3.86 -44.04
N SER A 11 -20.03 3.25 -44.92
CA SER A 11 -18.59 3.44 -45.03
C SER A 11 -18.34 4.33 -46.25
N SER A 12 -17.64 5.46 -46.06
CA SER A 12 -17.08 6.24 -47.17
C SER A 12 -15.57 6.16 -47.13
N SER A 13 -15.01 5.71 -48.24
CA SER A 13 -13.59 5.66 -48.56
C SER A 13 -13.21 6.88 -49.42
N SER A 14 -12.01 7.44 -49.22
CA SER A 14 -11.19 8.20 -50.18
C SER A 14 -9.78 8.27 -49.57
N GLN A 15 -8.76 7.54 -50.06
CA GLN A 15 -7.78 7.95 -51.10
C GLN A 15 -7.31 9.40 -50.94
N SER A 16 -6.04 9.80 -50.95
CA SER A 16 -4.70 9.17 -50.98
C SER A 16 -3.71 10.34 -51.09
N SER A 17 -2.56 10.31 -50.41
CA SER A 17 -1.33 10.94 -50.93
C SER A 17 -0.11 10.51 -50.11
N GLU A 18 0.85 9.98 -50.86
CA GLU A 18 2.21 9.65 -50.46
C GLU A 18 3.03 10.94 -50.32
N ILE A 19 3.96 11.01 -49.36
CA ILE A 19 5.31 11.51 -49.65
C ILE A 19 6.33 10.95 -48.65
N SER A 20 7.39 10.44 -49.26
CA SER A 20 8.64 9.90 -48.70
C SER A 20 9.52 11.02 -48.14
N THR A 21 10.29 10.75 -47.07
CA THR A 21 11.77 10.86 -47.09
C THR A 21 12.37 10.36 -45.78
N LYS A 22 13.25 9.38 -45.96
CA LYS A 22 14.20 8.82 -44.99
C LYS A 22 15.48 9.65 -45.05
N SER A 23 16.00 10.11 -43.90
CA SER A 23 17.42 10.47 -43.77
C SER A 23 17.94 10.21 -42.35
N LYS A 24 18.89 9.27 -42.27
CA LYS A 24 19.88 9.07 -41.22
C LYS A 24 21.06 10.05 -41.43
N SER A 25 21.94 10.11 -40.43
CA SER A 25 23.32 10.70 -40.42
C SER A 25 23.33 12.23 -40.25
N VAL A 26 24.27 12.86 -39.54
CA VAL A 26 25.73 12.70 -39.61
C VAL A 26 26.41 13.14 -38.30
N GLU A 27 27.44 12.39 -37.92
CA GLU A 27 28.52 12.67 -36.97
C GLU A 27 29.44 13.79 -37.50
N SER A 28 29.78 14.79 -36.68
CA SER A 28 31.11 15.44 -36.70
C SER A 28 31.17 16.67 -35.79
N SER A 29 32.15 16.68 -34.89
CA SER A 29 33.16 17.76 -34.88
C SER A 29 34.30 17.41 -33.93
N LEU A 30 35.45 17.15 -34.55
CA LEU A 30 36.76 17.14 -33.94
C LEU A 30 37.12 18.58 -33.54
N GLY A 31 37.49 18.79 -32.27
CA GLY A 31 38.07 20.05 -31.83
C GLY A 31 38.33 20.05 -30.34
N GLY A 32 39.60 20.06 -29.93
CA GLY A 32 39.96 20.26 -28.53
C GLY A 32 41.31 19.70 -28.14
N LEU A 33 42.34 20.48 -28.42
CA LEU A 33 43.73 20.30 -28.04
C LEU A 33 43.95 19.87 -26.58
N SER A 34 44.88 18.94 -26.38
CA SER A 34 45.47 18.53 -25.11
C SER A 34 46.04 19.70 -24.31
N ARG A 35 45.81 19.74 -22.99
CA ARG A 35 46.77 20.20 -21.97
C ARG A 35 46.53 19.52 -20.61
N SER A 36 47.57 18.88 -20.09
CA SER A 36 47.66 18.18 -18.81
C SER A 36 47.29 19.04 -17.60
N SER A 37 46.71 18.41 -16.57
CA SER A 37 47.23 18.51 -15.21
C SER A 37 46.72 17.37 -14.32
N THR A 38 47.67 16.81 -13.59
CA THR A 38 47.55 15.74 -12.60
C THR A 38 46.87 16.29 -11.34
N VAL A 39 45.78 15.68 -10.88
CA VAL A 39 45.40 15.67 -9.46
C VAL A 39 44.62 14.39 -9.16
N ALA A 40 45.12 13.65 -8.16
CA ALA A 40 44.57 12.42 -7.64
C ALA A 40 43.12 12.60 -7.20
N SER A 41 42.21 11.82 -7.77
CA SER A 41 40.88 11.62 -7.22
C SER A 41 40.81 10.16 -6.79
N LEU A 42 40.42 9.99 -5.53
CA LEU A 42 40.39 8.73 -4.80
C LEU A 42 39.50 7.73 -5.52
N ASP A 43 40.10 6.66 -6.03
CA ASP A 43 39.41 5.42 -6.35
C ASP A 43 38.94 4.78 -5.03
N THR A 44 37.80 5.22 -4.51
CA THR A 44 36.99 4.37 -3.64
C THR A 44 36.16 3.45 -4.52
N ASP A 45 36.82 2.37 -4.91
CA ASP A 45 36.18 1.17 -5.41
C ASP A 45 35.31 0.61 -4.26
N SER A 46 34.04 0.99 -4.26
CA SER A 46 33.01 0.37 -3.42
C SER A 46 32.00 -0.32 -4.32
N ALA A 47 32.51 -1.21 -5.18
CA ALA A 47 31.79 -2.42 -5.54
C ALA A 47 31.60 -3.27 -4.26
N LYS A 48 30.62 -2.89 -3.43
CA LYS A 48 29.86 -3.86 -2.65
C LYS A 48 28.52 -4.00 -3.32
N SER A 49 28.38 -5.15 -3.98
CA SER A 49 27.14 -5.65 -4.52
C SER A 49 25.99 -5.40 -3.55
N SER A 50 24.93 -4.84 -4.11
CA SER A 50 23.58 -4.80 -3.59
C SER A 50 23.17 -6.18 -3.08
N GLY A 51 23.41 -6.41 -1.80
CA GLY A 51 23.08 -7.62 -1.07
C GLY A 51 22.56 -7.27 0.31
N ASN A 52 21.76 -6.21 0.43
CA ASN A 52 20.94 -6.01 1.61
C ASN A 52 19.52 -6.42 1.24
N SER A 53 19.02 -7.46 1.88
CA SER A 53 17.58 -7.65 2.09
C SER A 53 16.99 -6.29 2.45
N SER A 54 16.27 -5.68 1.51
CA SER A 54 15.61 -4.39 1.70
C SER A 54 14.87 -4.45 3.03
N GLU A 55 15.30 -3.68 4.03
CA GLU A 55 14.53 -3.56 5.27
C GLU A 55 13.14 -3.09 4.86
N ALA A 56 12.13 -3.95 5.01
CA ALA A 56 10.77 -3.69 4.55
C ALA A 56 10.12 -2.61 5.44
N CYS A 57 10.61 -1.39 5.34
CA CYS A 57 10.17 -0.21 6.07
C CYS A 57 9.53 0.75 5.08
N ALA A 58 8.25 1.08 5.29
CA ALA A 58 7.53 2.04 4.46
C ALA A 58 6.60 2.90 5.30
N GLU A 59 6.43 4.15 4.88
CA GLU A 59 5.56 5.13 5.51
C GLU A 59 4.39 5.47 4.59
N PHE A 60 3.20 5.55 5.15
CA PHE A 60 1.97 5.82 4.41
C PHE A 60 1.15 6.87 5.14
N ARG A 61 0.65 7.86 4.41
CA ARG A 61 -0.38 8.78 4.91
C ARG A 61 -1.72 8.08 4.90
N VAL A 62 -2.40 8.02 6.04
CA VAL A 62 -3.74 7.42 6.19
C VAL A 62 -4.60 8.29 7.10
N LYS A 63 -5.91 8.09 7.07
CA LYS A 63 -6.82 8.66 8.06
C LYS A 63 -7.17 7.60 9.09
N TYR A 64 -7.30 7.99 10.36
CA TYR A 64 -7.69 7.08 11.42
C TYR A 64 -9.21 7.12 11.61
N VAL A 65 -9.87 5.96 11.49
CA VAL A 65 -11.33 5.83 11.67
C VAL A 65 -11.63 5.66 13.16
N GLY A 66 -10.91 4.74 13.82
CA GLY A 66 -11.11 4.41 15.21
C GLY A 66 -10.62 3.01 15.56
N ALA A 67 -10.94 2.59 16.78
CA ALA A 67 -10.61 1.25 17.28
C ALA A 67 -11.74 0.68 18.14
N ILE A 68 -11.82 -0.65 18.13
CA ILE A 68 -12.65 -1.45 19.03
C ILE A 68 -11.66 -2.25 19.88
N GLU A 69 -11.47 -1.83 21.13
CA GLU A 69 -10.49 -2.41 22.04
C GLU A 69 -11.13 -3.41 23.01
N LYS A 70 -10.31 -4.31 23.55
CA LYS A 70 -10.66 -5.22 24.67
C LYS A 70 -11.91 -6.06 24.42
N MET A 71 -12.02 -6.62 23.22
CA MET A 71 -13.09 -7.57 22.91
C MET A 71 -12.80 -8.91 23.57
N GLN A 72 -13.83 -9.50 24.18
CA GLN A 72 -13.71 -10.80 24.85
C GLN A 72 -13.34 -11.94 23.89
N PHE A 73 -12.58 -12.91 24.40
CA PHE A 73 -12.08 -14.09 23.70
C PHE A 73 -13.12 -14.89 22.90
N SER A 74 -14.38 -14.92 23.35
CA SER A 74 -15.45 -15.63 22.63
C SER A 74 -15.69 -15.03 21.25
N MET A 75 -15.58 -13.70 21.12
CA MET A 75 -15.71 -12.97 19.86
C MET A 75 -14.42 -13.04 19.03
N SER A 76 -13.25 -13.21 19.64
CA SER A 76 -11.99 -13.31 18.88
C SER A 76 -11.93 -14.55 17.98
N ARG A 77 -12.55 -15.66 18.42
CA ARG A 77 -12.70 -16.91 17.64
C ARG A 77 -13.72 -16.80 16.51
N THR A 78 -14.84 -16.11 16.71
CA THR A 78 -15.83 -15.93 15.65
C THR A 78 -15.31 -15.03 14.53
N LEU A 79 -14.36 -14.13 14.81
CA LEU A 79 -13.71 -13.27 13.82
C LEU A 79 -12.48 -13.94 13.17
N GLN A 80 -12.53 -15.24 12.91
CA GLN A 80 -11.43 -15.97 12.27
C GLN A 80 -11.43 -15.75 10.75
N GLU A 81 -12.62 -15.72 10.13
CA GLU A 81 -12.76 -15.48 8.70
C GLU A 81 -12.68 -13.98 8.36
N PRO A 82 -12.18 -13.63 7.15
CA PRO A 82 -12.11 -12.23 6.73
C PRO A 82 -13.49 -11.54 6.70
N LEU A 83 -14.50 -12.27 6.23
CA LEU A 83 -15.86 -11.74 6.10
C LEU A 83 -16.51 -11.47 7.47
N ASP A 84 -16.23 -12.30 8.47
CA ASP A 84 -16.75 -12.09 9.82
C ASP A 84 -16.17 -10.81 10.45
N LEU A 85 -14.89 -10.53 10.20
CA LEU A 85 -14.26 -9.28 10.65
C LEU A 85 -14.85 -8.05 9.96
N ILE A 86 -15.13 -8.12 8.66
CA ILE A 86 -15.79 -7.04 7.92
C ILE A 86 -17.20 -6.80 8.47
N ASN A 87 -18.01 -7.86 8.55
CA ASN A 87 -19.37 -7.79 9.09
C ASN A 87 -19.41 -7.21 10.51
N TYR A 88 -18.42 -7.53 11.34
CA TYR A 88 -18.31 -7.00 12.69
C TYR A 88 -18.01 -5.50 12.72
N ILE A 89 -17.12 -5.02 11.84
CA ILE A 89 -16.83 -3.59 11.71
C ILE A 89 -18.07 -2.85 11.22
N ASP A 90 -18.78 -3.39 10.22
CA ASP A 90 -20.01 -2.80 9.69
C ASP A 90 -21.09 -2.70 10.78
N ALA A 91 -21.28 -3.77 11.57
CA ALA A 91 -22.19 -3.76 12.71
C ALA A 91 -21.76 -2.73 13.77
N ALA A 92 -20.46 -2.60 14.05
CA ALA A 92 -19.96 -1.60 14.98
C ALA A 92 -20.16 -0.16 14.49
N GLN A 93 -20.11 0.07 13.17
CA GLN A 93 -20.45 1.37 12.59
C GLN A 93 -21.94 1.67 12.69
N GLN A 94 -22.80 0.69 12.43
CA GLN A 94 -24.26 0.81 12.58
C GLN A 94 -24.67 1.07 14.04
N ASP A 95 -23.98 0.43 14.99
CA ASP A 95 -24.15 0.65 16.43
C ASP A 95 -23.59 2.00 16.93
N GLY A 96 -22.89 2.75 16.08
CA GLY A 96 -22.25 4.02 16.44
C GLY A 96 -21.00 3.88 17.31
N LYS A 97 -20.42 2.68 17.41
CA LYS A 97 -19.14 2.43 18.11
C LYS A 97 -17.94 2.91 17.29
N LEU A 98 -18.08 2.88 15.96
CA LEU A 98 -17.12 3.43 15.01
C LEU A 98 -17.83 4.43 14.09
N PRO A 99 -17.17 5.53 13.68
CA PRO A 99 -17.73 6.41 12.67
C PRO A 99 -17.67 5.76 11.27
N PHE A 100 -18.64 6.09 10.42
CA PHE A 100 -18.61 5.72 8.99
C PHE A 100 -17.58 6.55 8.21
N VAL A 101 -17.35 7.79 8.63
CA VAL A 101 -16.45 8.74 7.97
C VAL A 101 -15.30 9.07 8.91
N SER A 102 -14.07 8.83 8.46
CA SER A 102 -12.87 9.19 9.22
C SER A 102 -12.78 10.69 9.46
N ALA A 103 -12.03 11.10 10.48
CA ALA A 103 -11.62 12.49 10.62
C ALA A 103 -10.79 12.95 9.40
N GLU A 104 -10.83 14.24 9.10
CA GLU A 104 -10.03 14.82 8.00
C GLU A 104 -8.52 14.78 8.28
N GLU A 105 -8.14 14.61 9.53
CA GLU A 105 -6.75 14.65 9.96
C GLU A 105 -5.96 13.42 9.51
N GLU A 106 -4.90 13.67 8.73
CA GLU A 106 -3.98 12.61 8.30
C GLU A 106 -3.04 12.19 9.43
N ARG A 107 -2.57 10.95 9.33
CA ARG A 107 -1.61 10.30 10.22
C ARG A 107 -0.59 9.53 9.39
N ILE A 108 0.59 9.30 9.95
CA ILE A 108 1.63 8.50 9.34
C ILE A 108 1.56 7.09 9.90
N LEU A 109 1.23 6.13 9.03
CA LEU A 109 1.30 4.71 9.30
C LEU A 109 2.64 4.17 8.79
N VAL A 110 3.51 3.77 9.71
CA VAL A 110 4.81 3.17 9.40
C VAL A 110 4.68 1.65 9.56
N VAL A 111 5.00 0.91 8.51
CA VAL A 111 5.06 -0.56 8.53
C VAL A 111 6.50 -0.99 8.40
N SER A 112 6.97 -1.82 9.33
CA SER A 112 8.35 -2.31 9.37
C SER A 112 8.43 -3.74 9.91
N LYS A 113 9.63 -4.33 9.91
CA LYS A 113 9.93 -5.61 10.60
C LYS A 113 9.58 -5.61 12.09
N HIS A 114 9.45 -4.44 12.72
CA HIS A 114 9.05 -4.32 14.12
C HIS A 114 7.53 -4.34 14.34
N GLY A 115 6.75 -4.18 13.25
CA GLY A 115 5.29 -4.08 13.28
C GLY A 115 4.79 -2.78 12.67
N VAL A 116 3.62 -2.33 13.14
CA VAL A 116 2.90 -1.16 12.62
C VAL A 116 2.91 -0.04 13.66
N LYS A 117 3.29 1.16 13.27
CA LYS A 117 3.30 2.37 14.12
C LYS A 117 2.40 3.43 13.50
N LEU A 118 1.50 4.01 14.28
CA LEU A 118 0.72 5.19 13.90
C LEU A 118 1.23 6.41 14.64
N ALA A 119 1.56 7.47 13.91
CA ALA A 119 2.03 8.73 14.47
C ALA A 119 1.32 9.93 13.81
N SER A 120 1.41 11.09 14.46
CA SER A 120 1.08 12.39 13.87
C SER A 120 1.93 12.68 12.62
N VAL A 121 1.49 13.64 11.79
CA VAL A 121 2.19 14.00 10.53
C VAL A 121 3.59 14.56 10.78
N ASP A 122 3.78 15.29 11.86
CA ASP A 122 5.07 15.81 12.32
C ASP A 122 5.95 14.75 13.00
N GLN A 123 5.41 13.53 13.19
CA GLN A 123 6.04 12.41 13.88
C GLN A 123 6.44 12.69 15.34
N CYS A 124 5.93 13.77 15.94
CA CYS A 124 6.19 14.11 17.33
C CYS A 124 5.40 13.19 18.28
N ASP A 125 4.14 12.91 17.93
CA ASP A 125 3.23 12.14 18.78
C ASP A 125 2.98 10.76 18.18
N VAL A 126 3.37 9.71 18.91
CA VAL A 126 3.07 8.32 18.54
C VAL A 126 1.80 7.88 19.23
N LEU A 127 0.75 7.63 18.46
CA LEU A 127 -0.55 7.22 18.98
C LEU A 127 -0.55 5.73 19.33
N HIS A 128 -0.09 4.89 18.40
CA HIS A 128 -0.14 3.44 18.55
C HIS A 128 1.13 2.77 18.04
N ARG A 129 1.51 1.69 18.72
CA ARG A 129 2.53 0.74 18.27
C ARG A 129 1.93 -0.66 18.39
N HIS A 130 1.83 -1.35 17.27
CA HIS A 130 1.37 -2.73 17.17
C HIS A 130 2.58 -3.60 16.80
N PRO A 131 3.22 -4.26 17.79
CA PRO A 131 4.34 -5.16 17.54
C PRO A 131 3.95 -6.27 16.56
N LEU A 132 4.88 -6.65 15.68
CA LEU A 132 4.60 -7.63 14.62
C LEU A 132 4.04 -8.95 15.17
N TYR A 133 4.54 -9.42 16.31
CA TYR A 133 4.12 -10.68 16.95
C TYR A 133 2.71 -10.65 17.58
N LEU A 134 2.12 -9.46 17.78
CA LEU A 134 0.75 -9.31 18.29
C LEU A 134 -0.29 -9.12 17.16
N ILE A 135 0.18 -8.93 15.93
CA ILE A 135 -0.71 -8.76 14.77
C ILE A 135 -1.20 -10.13 14.34
N VAL A 136 -2.51 -10.34 14.43
CA VAL A 136 -3.17 -11.58 13.99
C VAL A 136 -3.42 -11.53 12.49
N ARG A 137 -3.87 -10.37 12.00
CA ARG A 137 -4.30 -10.20 10.60
C ARG A 137 -4.43 -8.73 10.26
N MET A 138 -4.22 -8.43 8.98
CA MET A 138 -4.61 -7.15 8.37
C MET A 138 -5.46 -7.43 7.13
N LEU A 139 -6.56 -6.71 6.99
CA LEU A 139 -7.46 -6.80 5.84
C LEU A 139 -7.58 -5.43 5.17
N CYS A 140 -7.65 -5.42 3.83
CA CYS A 140 -8.07 -4.26 3.07
C CYS A 140 -9.36 -4.58 2.31
N TYR A 141 -10.36 -3.70 2.38
CA TYR A 141 -11.64 -3.86 1.70
C TYR A 141 -12.26 -2.49 1.36
N ASP A 142 -13.22 -2.47 0.43
CA ASP A 142 -13.98 -1.28 0.07
C ASP A 142 -15.09 -1.03 1.11
N ASP A 143 -15.27 0.23 1.53
CA ASP A 143 -16.26 0.61 2.55
C ASP A 143 -17.72 0.39 2.12
N GLY A 144 -17.98 0.16 0.83
CA GLY A 144 -19.31 -0.13 0.31
C GLY A 144 -20.25 1.08 0.31
N LEU A 145 -19.76 2.28 0.64
CA LEU A 145 -20.57 3.51 0.73
C LEU A 145 -20.66 4.26 -0.60
N GLY A 146 -20.11 3.68 -1.67
CA GLY A 146 -20.17 4.22 -3.04
C GLY A 146 -19.12 5.29 -3.36
N ALA A 147 -18.36 5.77 -2.37
CA ALA A 147 -17.24 6.69 -2.58
C ALA A 147 -15.93 5.98 -2.97
N GLY A 148 -15.91 4.63 -2.96
CA GLY A 148 -14.75 3.81 -3.31
C GLY A 148 -13.59 3.98 -2.33
N LYS A 149 -13.88 4.25 -1.04
CA LYS A 149 -12.83 4.38 -0.04
C LYS A 149 -12.41 2.99 0.41
N ASN A 150 -11.11 2.83 0.63
CA ASN A 150 -10.53 1.56 1.04
C ASN A 150 -10.21 1.63 2.52
N LEU A 151 -10.82 0.73 3.29
CA LEU A 151 -10.55 0.57 4.71
C LEU A 151 -9.49 -0.51 4.91
N LEU A 152 -8.67 -0.29 5.92
CA LEU A 152 -7.64 -1.21 6.38
C LEU A 152 -7.94 -1.55 7.84
N ALA A 153 -8.30 -2.81 8.08
CA ALA A 153 -8.64 -3.33 9.39
C ALA A 153 -7.49 -4.18 9.91
N LEU A 154 -6.88 -3.75 11.02
CA LEU A 154 -5.80 -4.46 11.70
C LEU A 154 -6.35 -5.13 12.95
N LYS A 155 -6.34 -6.46 12.98
CA LYS A 155 -6.68 -7.26 14.17
C LYS A 155 -5.41 -7.58 14.93
N THR A 156 -5.39 -7.17 16.20
CA THR A 156 -4.32 -7.44 17.16
C THR A 156 -4.84 -8.25 18.34
N THR A 157 -3.95 -8.96 18.99
CA THR A 157 -4.24 -9.73 20.20
C THR A 157 -3.33 -9.29 21.35
N ASP A 158 -3.70 -9.63 22.57
CA ASP A 158 -2.84 -9.55 23.76
C ASP A 158 -1.89 -10.76 23.87
N LEU A 159 -0.98 -10.70 24.86
CA LEU A 159 0.00 -11.76 25.14
C LEU A 159 -0.66 -13.09 25.54
N ASP A 160 -1.76 -13.01 26.27
CA ASP A 160 -2.51 -14.18 26.76
C ASP A 160 -3.50 -14.74 25.73
N GLN A 161 -3.58 -14.10 24.56
CA GLN A 161 -4.54 -14.36 23.48
C GLN A 161 -6.01 -14.32 23.92
N GLY A 162 -6.31 -13.73 25.07
CA GLY A 162 -7.64 -13.64 25.66
C GLY A 162 -8.45 -12.45 25.17
N GLU A 163 -7.80 -11.38 24.71
CA GLU A 163 -8.45 -10.17 24.24
C GLU A 163 -7.99 -9.81 22.83
N CYS A 164 -8.93 -9.41 21.98
CA CYS A 164 -8.60 -8.86 20.67
C CYS A 164 -9.01 -7.40 20.54
N SER A 165 -8.23 -6.66 19.76
CA SER A 165 -8.52 -5.28 19.41
C SER A 165 -8.44 -5.11 17.90
N VAL A 166 -9.37 -4.35 17.34
CA VAL A 166 -9.45 -4.06 15.90
C VAL A 166 -9.26 -2.57 15.69
N TRP A 167 -8.30 -2.23 14.83
CA TRP A 167 -7.94 -0.86 14.48
C TRP A 167 -8.31 -0.62 13.03
N VAL A 168 -9.02 0.46 12.74
CA VAL A 168 -9.51 0.75 11.39
C VAL A 168 -8.90 2.05 10.88
N TYR A 169 -8.30 1.97 9.69
CA TYR A 169 -7.70 3.08 8.98
C TYR A 169 -8.36 3.23 7.61
N GLN A 170 -8.37 4.44 7.08
CA GLN A 170 -8.83 4.73 5.74
C GLN A 170 -7.65 5.14 4.86
N CYS A 171 -7.49 4.44 3.74
CA CYS A 171 -6.49 4.72 2.73
C CYS A 171 -7.03 5.70 1.67
N HIS A 172 -6.10 6.33 0.95
CA HIS A 172 -6.41 7.24 -0.14
C HIS A 172 -6.87 6.51 -1.40
N SER A 173 -6.35 5.31 -1.63
CA SER A 173 -6.67 4.47 -2.79
C SER A 173 -6.50 2.98 -2.48
N SER A 174 -7.03 2.14 -3.37
CA SER A 174 -6.88 0.68 -3.31
C SER A 174 -5.42 0.26 -3.45
N GLU A 175 -4.66 0.92 -4.32
CA GLU A 175 -3.23 0.66 -4.53
C GLU A 175 -2.43 0.92 -3.25
N GLN A 176 -2.76 1.99 -2.52
CA GLN A 176 -2.12 2.27 -1.23
C GLN A 176 -2.42 1.17 -0.21
N ALA A 177 -3.69 0.76 -0.09
CA ALA A 177 -4.09 -0.29 0.85
C ALA A 177 -3.38 -1.63 0.54
N GLN A 178 -3.31 -2.00 -0.75
CA GLN A 178 -2.59 -3.18 -1.20
C GLN A 178 -1.08 -3.09 -0.95
N ALA A 179 -0.47 -1.91 -1.14
CA ALA A 179 0.94 -1.69 -0.86
C ALA A 179 1.26 -1.88 0.64
N ILE A 180 0.41 -1.36 1.53
CA ILE A 180 0.54 -1.55 2.98
C ILE A 180 0.49 -3.04 3.33
N CYS A 181 -0.50 -3.78 2.80
CA CYS A 181 -0.60 -5.23 2.97
C CYS A 181 0.64 -5.97 2.47
N LYS A 182 1.16 -5.60 1.30
CA LYS A 182 2.37 -6.21 0.73
C LYS A 182 3.61 -6.00 1.60
N VAL A 183 3.80 -4.79 2.13
CA VAL A 183 4.93 -4.49 3.03
C VAL A 183 4.80 -5.28 4.33
N LEU A 184 3.60 -5.38 4.90
CA LEU A 184 3.40 -6.18 6.11
C LEU A 184 3.64 -7.68 5.87
N SER A 185 3.17 -8.22 4.75
CA SER A 185 3.47 -9.61 4.36
C SER A 185 4.97 -9.85 4.24
N ALA A 186 5.70 -8.94 3.57
CA ALA A 186 7.15 -9.03 3.47
C ALA A 186 7.83 -8.94 4.85
N ALA A 187 7.32 -8.12 5.77
CA ALA A 187 7.82 -8.05 7.15
C ALA A 187 7.65 -9.37 7.90
N PHE A 188 6.50 -10.05 7.75
CA PHE A 188 6.29 -11.39 8.31
C PHE A 188 7.22 -12.43 7.67
N ASP A 189 7.36 -12.44 6.34
CA ASP A 189 8.25 -13.37 5.63
C ASP A 189 9.71 -13.18 6.07
N CYS A 190 10.16 -11.94 6.24
CA CYS A 190 11.49 -11.63 6.77
C CYS A 190 11.68 -12.13 8.21
N ALA A 191 10.69 -11.96 9.08
CA ALA A 191 10.78 -12.43 10.46
C ALA A 191 10.84 -13.97 10.55
N LEU A 192 10.10 -14.67 9.69
CA LEU A 192 10.08 -16.14 9.64
C LEU A 192 11.34 -16.74 8.99
N THR A 193 11.99 -16.02 8.08
CA THR A 193 13.21 -16.48 7.41
C THR A 193 14.50 -16.17 8.18
N ALA A 194 14.48 -15.17 9.06
CA ALA A 194 15.61 -14.81 9.92
C ALA A 194 16.01 -15.93 10.91
N GLU A 195 15.06 -16.76 11.34
CA GLU A 195 15.30 -17.91 12.24
C GLU A 195 16.07 -19.08 11.58
N LYS A 196 16.30 -19.03 10.26
CA LYS A 196 16.98 -20.11 9.50
C LYS A 196 18.45 -19.83 9.16
N SER A 197 19.02 -18.70 9.58
CA SER A 197 20.44 -18.34 9.36
C SER A 197 21.21 -18.33 10.66
#